data_AF-E2BZK8-F1
#
_entry.id   AF-E2BZK8-F1
#
_cell.length_a   1.000
_cell.length_b   1.000
_cell.length_c   1.000
_cell.angle_alpha   90.00
_cell.angle_beta   90.00
_cell.angle_gamma   90.00
#
_symmetry.space_group_name_H-M   'P 1'
#
loop_
_entity.id
_entity.type
_entity.pdbx_description
1 polymer ?
#
loop_
_entity_poly.entity_id
_entity_poly.type
_entity_poly.pdbx_seq_one_letter_code
_entity_poly.pdbx_strand_id
1 'polypeptide(L)'
;MVSCGRVLFVKERADVDLLMTHIGPFLCYVMTIMKYICLVLHVDDIRSCVKYIEVDWNTVRSNEDYEVMLRNAKIGGLMATSIAAFMHCAVQFYSVTRCLMKNVVEVDNVSVTIRELPYPFYNEILDVRFSPAYELVLVLHVVSAFVMSGVTSVTCGLMVIFVMHACGQLKILIIWLNDIVQDNDAINISTVQRKMGFIVEHHLKVIK
;
A
#
# COMPACT_ATOMS: atom_id res chain seq x y z
N MET A 1 -18.25 24.48 -43.30
CA MET A 1 -18.43 24.53 -41.82
C MET A 1 -18.29 23.16 -41.13
N VAL A 2 -18.55 22.01 -41.80
CA VAL A 2 -18.42 20.66 -41.19
C VAL A 2 -16.97 20.24 -40.86
N SER A 3 -15.96 20.77 -41.58
CA SER A 3 -14.54 20.43 -41.37
C SER A 3 -13.97 20.98 -40.06
N CYS A 4 -14.34 22.21 -39.67
CA CYS A 4 -13.86 22.84 -38.42
C CYS A 4 -14.41 22.15 -37.16
N GLY A 5 -15.68 21.71 -37.21
CA GLY A 5 -16.32 21.01 -36.08
C GLY A 5 -15.65 19.66 -35.78
N ARG A 6 -15.19 18.93 -36.81
CA ARG A 6 -14.45 17.68 -36.61
C ARG A 6 -13.08 17.91 -35.98
N VAL A 7 -12.36 18.95 -36.40
CA VAL A 7 -11.04 19.29 -35.82
C VAL A 7 -11.19 19.75 -34.37
N LEU A 8 -12.19 20.57 -34.06
CA LEU A 8 -12.47 21.00 -32.69
C LEU A 8 -12.86 19.82 -31.80
N PHE A 9 -13.73 18.93 -32.28
CA PHE A 9 -14.17 17.74 -31.53
C PHE A 9 -13.07 16.70 -31.35
N VAL A 10 -12.17 16.53 -32.32
CA VAL A 10 -10.99 15.66 -32.18
C VAL A 10 -10.02 16.26 -31.17
N LYS A 11 -9.80 17.58 -31.18
CA LYS A 11 -8.97 18.27 -30.20
C LYS A 11 -9.55 18.18 -28.79
N GLU A 12 -10.84 18.45 -28.63
CA GLU A 12 -11.55 18.37 -27.35
C GLU A 12 -11.58 16.94 -26.80
N ARG A 13 -11.80 15.93 -27.66
CA ARG A 13 -11.71 14.52 -27.27
C ARG A 13 -10.28 14.12 -26.88
N ALA A 14 -9.26 14.56 -27.61
CA ALA A 14 -7.87 14.32 -27.28
C ALA A 14 -7.48 14.95 -25.93
N ASP A 15 -7.96 16.17 -25.65
CA ASP A 15 -7.75 16.85 -24.37
C ASP A 15 -8.45 16.11 -23.20
N VAL A 16 -9.68 15.60 -23.43
CA VAL A 16 -10.41 14.81 -22.43
C VAL A 16 -9.74 13.44 -22.19
N ASP A 17 -9.30 12.74 -23.25
CA ASP A 17 -8.58 11.47 -23.14
C ASP A 17 -7.22 11.65 -22.43
N LEU A 18 -6.51 12.74 -22.72
CA LEU A 18 -5.27 13.12 -22.03
C LEU A 18 -5.51 13.41 -20.55
N LEU A 19 -6.55 14.21 -20.23
CA LEU A 19 -6.94 14.49 -18.84
C LEU A 19 -7.29 13.20 -18.09
N MET A 20 -8.06 12.32 -18.72
CA MET A 20 -8.49 11.04 -18.14
C MET A 20 -7.31 10.06 -17.96
N THR A 21 -6.26 10.18 -18.77
CA THR A 21 -5.02 9.40 -18.61
C THR A 21 -4.19 9.89 -17.41
N HIS A 22 -4.19 11.19 -17.12
CA HIS A 22 -3.41 11.76 -16.01
C HIS A 22 -4.15 11.79 -14.65
N ILE A 23 -5.49 11.73 -14.65
CA ILE A 23 -6.28 11.78 -13.41
C ILE A 23 -6.03 10.56 -12.52
N GLY A 24 -5.89 9.37 -13.11
CA GLY A 24 -5.64 8.13 -12.37
C GLY A 24 -4.34 8.17 -11.57
N PRO A 25 -3.18 8.39 -12.23
CA PRO A 25 -1.90 8.57 -11.55
C PRO A 25 -1.92 9.69 -10.49
N PHE A 26 -2.59 10.80 -10.77
CA PHE A 26 -2.73 11.90 -9.82
C PHE A 26 -3.49 11.48 -8.54
N LEU A 27 -4.63 10.79 -8.68
CA LEU A 27 -5.40 10.29 -7.53
C LEU A 27 -4.60 9.26 -6.72
N CYS A 28 -3.87 8.36 -7.40
CA CYS A 28 -2.97 7.41 -6.73
C CYS A 28 -1.87 8.12 -5.93
N TYR A 29 -1.34 9.22 -6.47
CA TYR A 29 -0.33 10.04 -5.81
C TYR A 29 -0.90 10.71 -4.55
N VAL A 30 -2.05 11.36 -4.64
CA VAL A 30 -2.76 11.97 -3.50
C VAL A 30 -3.08 10.93 -2.43
N MET A 31 -3.58 9.75 -2.82
CA MET A 31 -3.87 8.66 -1.88
C MET A 31 -2.62 8.22 -1.12
N THR A 32 -1.47 8.15 -1.79
CA THR A 32 -0.21 7.74 -1.16
C THR A 32 0.31 8.81 -0.20
N ILE A 33 0.13 10.10 -0.51
CA ILE A 33 0.41 11.19 0.44
C ILE A 33 -0.46 11.06 1.68
N MET A 34 -1.77 10.82 1.50
CA MET A 34 -2.68 10.62 2.64
C MET A 34 -2.27 9.42 3.49
N LYS A 35 -1.85 8.31 2.86
CA LYS A 35 -1.28 7.14 3.56
C LYS A 35 -0.03 7.49 4.36
N TYR A 36 0.87 8.28 3.79
CA TYR A 36 2.08 8.73 4.49
C TYR A 36 1.75 9.59 5.71
N ILE A 37 0.87 10.59 5.55
CA ILE A 37 0.41 11.44 6.64
C ILE A 37 -0.22 10.56 7.74
N CYS A 38 -1.07 9.61 7.36
CA CYS A 38 -1.68 8.68 8.31
C CYS A 38 -0.64 7.84 9.08
N LEU A 39 0.36 7.29 8.41
CA LEU A 39 1.46 6.55 9.04
C LEU A 39 2.24 7.40 10.05
N VAL A 40 2.51 8.65 9.71
CA VAL A 40 3.25 9.57 10.58
C VAL A 40 2.41 9.97 11.79
N LEU A 41 1.14 10.31 11.57
CA LEU A 41 0.23 10.72 12.67
C LEU A 41 -0.07 9.57 13.64
N HIS A 42 -0.18 8.34 13.16
CA HIS A 42 -0.52 7.16 13.97
C HIS A 42 0.71 6.30 14.30
N VAL A 43 1.92 6.87 14.24
CA VAL A 43 3.15 6.11 14.51
C VAL A 43 3.18 5.54 15.94
N ASP A 44 2.62 6.27 16.91
CA ASP A 44 2.55 5.84 18.30
C ASP A 44 1.51 4.73 18.50
N ASP A 45 0.42 4.76 17.75
CA ASP A 45 -0.58 3.69 17.74
C ASP A 45 0.01 2.42 17.13
N ILE A 46 0.72 2.53 15.99
CA ILE A 46 1.42 1.42 15.35
C ILE A 46 2.45 0.82 16.31
N ARG A 47 3.22 1.66 17.00
CA ARG A 47 4.18 1.22 18.02
C ARG A 47 3.48 0.46 19.16
N SER A 48 2.33 0.96 19.61
CA SER A 48 1.53 0.30 20.63
C SER A 48 1.02 -1.05 20.16
N CYS A 49 0.52 -1.15 18.92
CA CYS A 49 0.11 -2.41 18.30
C CYS A 49 1.26 -3.43 18.26
N VAL A 50 2.46 -3.01 17.85
CA VAL A 50 3.64 -3.89 17.83
C VAL A 50 4.00 -4.37 19.24
N LYS A 51 3.90 -3.49 20.24
CA LYS A 51 4.12 -3.86 21.64
C LYS A 51 3.08 -4.88 22.14
N TYR A 52 1.81 -4.75 21.74
CA TYR A 52 0.79 -5.76 22.06
C TYR A 52 1.11 -7.12 21.43
N ILE A 53 1.56 -7.14 20.17
CA ILE A 53 2.00 -8.37 19.49
C ILE A 53 3.16 -9.04 20.25
N GLU A 54 4.11 -8.24 20.74
CA GLU A 54 5.24 -8.74 21.54
C GLU A 54 4.78 -9.33 22.88
N VAL A 55 3.86 -8.64 23.58
CA VAL A 55 3.27 -9.14 24.82
C VAL A 55 2.52 -10.46 24.57
N ASP A 56 1.72 -10.52 23.50
CA ASP A 56 0.98 -11.72 23.12
C ASP A 56 1.92 -12.91 22.91
N TRP A 57 3.05 -12.68 22.22
CA TRP A 57 4.12 -13.67 22.02
C TRP A 57 4.73 -14.19 23.33
N ASN A 58 4.90 -13.31 24.32
CA ASN A 58 5.44 -13.69 25.62
C ASN A 58 4.41 -14.39 26.52
N THR A 59 3.12 -14.28 26.22
CA THR A 59 2.02 -14.89 27.00
C THR A 59 1.55 -16.25 26.47
N VAL A 60 2.20 -16.78 25.43
CA VAL A 60 1.93 -18.09 24.85
C VAL A 60 2.04 -19.19 25.91
N ARG A 61 0.99 -20.01 26.05
CA ARG A 61 0.85 -20.99 27.14
C ARG A 61 1.24 -22.40 26.73
N SER A 62 1.03 -22.76 25.47
CA SER A 62 1.25 -24.12 24.97
C SER A 62 2.13 -24.11 23.71
N ASN A 63 2.72 -25.27 23.40
CA ASN A 63 3.43 -25.47 22.13
C ASN A 63 2.49 -25.36 20.92
N GLU A 64 1.21 -25.69 21.08
CA GLU A 64 0.20 -25.57 20.03
C GLU A 64 -0.10 -24.09 19.72
N ASP A 65 -0.28 -23.27 20.77
CA ASP A 65 -0.45 -21.82 20.65
C ASP A 65 0.75 -21.19 19.92
N TYR A 66 1.97 -21.59 20.32
CA TYR A 66 3.21 -21.14 19.70
C TYR A 66 3.28 -21.47 18.21
N GLU A 67 2.93 -22.71 17.84
CA GLU A 67 2.95 -23.16 16.44
C GLU A 67 1.95 -22.38 15.60
N VAL A 68 0.75 -22.12 16.12
CA VAL A 68 -0.26 -21.28 15.46
C VAL A 68 0.27 -19.85 15.26
N MET A 69 0.83 -19.20 16.29
CA MET A 69 1.38 -17.84 16.16
C MET A 69 2.54 -17.80 15.15
N LEU A 70 3.47 -18.74 15.24
CA LEU A 70 4.63 -18.82 14.34
C LEU A 70 4.20 -19.02 12.88
N ARG A 71 3.21 -19.90 12.63
CA ARG A 71 2.69 -20.14 11.27
C ARG A 71 2.04 -18.89 10.69
N ASN A 72 1.19 -18.21 11.45
CA ASN A 72 0.55 -16.98 10.96
C ASN A 72 1.57 -15.85 10.76
N ALA A 73 2.56 -15.71 11.64
CA ALA A 73 3.64 -14.74 11.50
C ALA A 73 4.50 -14.99 10.25
N LYS A 74 4.85 -16.25 9.96
CA LYS A 74 5.58 -16.63 8.73
C LYS A 74 4.79 -16.30 7.47
N ILE A 75 3.50 -16.64 7.43
CA ILE A 75 2.62 -16.35 6.29
C ILE A 75 2.49 -14.83 6.11
N GLY A 76 2.25 -14.09 7.19
CA GLY A 76 2.14 -12.62 7.15
C GLY A 76 3.43 -11.96 6.68
N GLY A 77 4.58 -12.40 7.19
CA GLY A 77 5.90 -11.90 6.75
C GLY A 77 6.19 -12.19 5.28
N LEU A 78 5.86 -13.41 4.80
CA LEU A 78 6.02 -13.77 3.39
C LEU A 78 5.12 -12.93 2.48
N MET A 79 3.85 -12.73 2.86
CA MET A 79 2.91 -11.90 2.12
C MET A 79 3.36 -10.44 2.09
N ALA A 80 3.75 -9.87 3.23
CA ALA A 80 4.24 -8.49 3.30
C ALA A 80 5.49 -8.28 2.45
N THR A 81 6.44 -9.22 2.50
CA THR A 81 7.66 -9.19 1.67
C THR A 81 7.34 -9.30 0.18
N SER A 82 6.41 -10.18 -0.18
CA SER A 82 5.97 -10.35 -1.58
C SER A 82 5.29 -9.10 -2.13
N ILE A 83 4.44 -8.45 -1.31
CA ILE A 83 3.80 -7.17 -1.67
C ILE A 83 4.86 -6.09 -1.89
N ALA A 84 5.84 -5.98 -0.99
CA ALA A 84 6.93 -5.02 -1.11
C ALA A 84 7.74 -5.25 -2.40
N ALA A 85 8.17 -6.50 -2.64
CA ALA A 85 8.94 -6.86 -3.83
C ALA A 85 8.18 -6.55 -5.12
N PHE A 86 6.91 -6.97 -5.22
CA PHE A 86 6.09 -6.72 -6.40
C PHE A 86 5.91 -5.22 -6.68
N MET A 87 5.58 -4.43 -5.65
CA MET A 87 5.39 -2.98 -5.80
C MET A 87 6.68 -2.27 -6.23
N HIS A 88 7.81 -2.57 -5.60
CA HIS A 88 9.09 -1.97 -5.97
C HIS A 88 9.53 -2.39 -7.38
N CYS A 89 9.39 -3.67 -7.74
CA CYS A 89 9.71 -4.16 -9.09
C CYS A 89 8.86 -3.47 -10.15
N ALA A 90 7.55 -3.33 -9.94
CA ALA A 90 6.66 -2.68 -10.89
C ALA A 90 7.05 -1.21 -11.15
N VAL A 91 7.34 -0.46 -10.08
CA VAL A 91 7.73 0.96 -10.18
C VAL A 91 9.09 1.14 -10.84
N GLN A 92 10.08 0.31 -10.47
CA GLN A 92 11.40 0.37 -11.09
C GLN A 92 11.36 -0.07 -12.55
N PHE A 93 10.60 -1.12 -12.88
CA PHE A 93 10.43 -1.57 -14.26
C PHE A 93 9.78 -0.48 -15.13
N TYR A 94 8.73 0.18 -14.63
CA TYR A 94 8.13 1.33 -15.30
C TYR A 94 9.13 2.47 -15.51
N SER A 95 9.89 2.82 -14.46
CA SER A 95 10.87 3.89 -14.49
C SER A 95 12.01 3.62 -15.49
N VAL A 96 12.54 2.39 -15.50
CA VAL A 96 13.57 1.94 -16.43
C VAL A 96 13.04 1.94 -17.87
N THR A 97 11.83 1.43 -18.10
CA THR A 97 11.20 1.43 -19.43
C THR A 97 11.05 2.86 -19.94
N ARG A 98 10.54 3.79 -19.13
CA ARG A 98 10.42 5.21 -19.50
C ARG A 98 11.78 5.87 -19.74
N CYS A 99 12.81 5.47 -18.99
CA CYS A 99 14.17 5.99 -19.15
C CYS A 99 14.86 5.51 -20.44
N LEU A 100 14.59 4.26 -20.86
CA LEU A 100 15.15 3.62 -22.05
C LEU A 100 14.40 3.97 -23.34
N MET A 101 13.09 4.20 -23.26
CA MET A 101 12.26 4.64 -24.39
C MET A 101 12.64 6.07 -24.77
N LYS A 102 13.38 6.22 -25.87
CA LYS A 102 13.71 7.52 -26.48
C LYS A 102 12.62 7.85 -27.50
N ASN A 103 11.91 8.95 -27.33
CA ASN A 103 11.01 9.46 -28.35
C ASN A 103 11.81 10.34 -29.32
N VAL A 104 11.95 9.90 -30.57
CA VAL A 104 12.53 10.75 -31.61
C VAL A 104 11.38 11.55 -32.20
N VAL A 105 11.43 12.87 -32.03
CA VAL A 105 10.42 13.77 -32.58
C VAL A 105 11.11 14.56 -33.70
N GLU A 106 10.60 14.43 -34.92
CA GLU A 106 11.04 15.26 -36.03
C GLU A 106 10.48 16.68 -35.86
N VAL A 107 11.36 17.66 -35.73
CA VAL A 107 11.01 19.08 -35.71
C VAL A 107 11.80 19.75 -36.83
N ASP A 108 11.12 20.37 -37.79
CA ASP A 108 11.72 21.07 -38.95
C ASP A 108 12.74 20.24 -39.75
N ASN A 109 12.40 19.01 -40.16
CA ASN A 109 13.29 18.08 -40.90
C ASN A 109 14.62 17.73 -40.20
N VAL A 110 14.74 18.06 -38.91
CA VAL A 110 15.85 17.62 -38.06
C VAL A 110 15.30 16.60 -37.08
N SER A 111 15.88 15.40 -37.09
CA SER A 111 15.55 14.36 -36.13
C SER A 111 16.10 14.73 -34.75
N VAL A 112 15.31 15.41 -33.94
CA VAL A 112 15.66 15.75 -32.56
C VAL A 112 15.21 14.60 -31.66
N THR A 113 16.17 13.95 -30.98
CA THR A 113 15.83 12.95 -29.97
C THR A 113 15.34 13.68 -28.72
N ILE A 114 14.03 13.85 -28.56
CA ILE A 114 13.44 14.50 -27.40
C ILE A 114 13.17 13.44 -26.34
N ARG A 115 13.95 13.49 -25.26
CA ARG A 115 13.72 12.60 -24.13
C ARG A 115 12.51 13.11 -23.33
N GLU A 116 11.34 12.53 -23.57
CA GLU A 116 10.12 12.94 -22.87
C GLU A 116 10.23 12.73 -21.36
N LEU A 117 9.92 13.78 -20.60
CA LEU A 117 9.81 13.69 -19.16
C LEU A 117 8.53 12.94 -18.76
N PRO A 118 8.51 12.27 -17.59
CA PRO A 118 7.33 11.56 -17.10
C PRO A 118 6.06 12.43 -16.96
N TYR A 119 6.24 13.74 -16.76
CA TYR A 119 5.17 14.73 -16.67
C TYR A 119 5.51 16.00 -17.47
N PRO A 120 4.56 16.55 -18.27
CA PRO A 120 4.80 17.74 -19.09
C PRO A 120 4.99 19.02 -18.27
N PHE A 121 4.57 19.04 -17.00
CA PHE A 121 4.71 20.19 -16.09
C PHE A 121 6.15 20.65 -15.87
N TYR A 122 7.14 19.75 -15.97
CA TYR A 122 8.55 20.11 -15.76
C TYR A 122 9.11 21.01 -16.87
N ASN A 123 8.54 20.96 -18.08
CA ASN A 123 8.97 21.80 -19.21
C ASN A 123 8.55 23.28 -19.08
N GLU A 124 7.58 23.59 -18.22
CA GLU A 124 7.09 24.95 -17.98
C GLU A 124 7.92 25.72 -16.93
N ILE A 125 8.68 25.00 -16.09
CA ILE A 125 9.42 25.59 -14.95
C ILE A 125 10.93 25.63 -15.22
N LEU A 126 11.45 24.64 -15.94
CA LEU A 126 12.87 24.50 -16.24
C LEU A 126 12.99 24.19 -17.73
N ASP A 127 13.96 24.81 -18.41
CA ASP A 127 14.26 24.48 -19.80
C ASP A 127 15.00 23.12 -19.84
N VAL A 128 14.24 22.03 -19.63
CA VAL A 128 14.76 20.65 -19.47
C VAL A 128 15.30 20.07 -20.78
N ARG A 129 15.36 20.88 -21.84
CA ARG A 129 15.89 20.54 -23.16
C ARG A 129 17.41 20.31 -23.15
N PHE A 130 18.14 20.80 -22.13
CA PHE A 130 19.60 20.70 -22.04
C PHE A 130 20.08 19.98 -20.78
N SER A 131 21.10 19.12 -20.93
CA SER A 131 21.85 18.54 -19.79
C SER A 131 22.54 19.67 -19.01
N PRO A 132 22.51 19.66 -17.65
CA PRO A 132 22.24 18.54 -16.74
C PRO A 132 20.83 18.50 -16.11
N ALA A 133 19.93 19.42 -16.46
CA ALA A 133 18.62 19.55 -15.79
C ALA A 133 17.73 18.30 -15.94
N TYR A 134 17.77 17.65 -17.10
CA TYR A 134 17.02 16.42 -17.37
C TYR A 134 17.40 15.27 -16.42
N GLU A 135 18.70 15.07 -16.19
CA GLU A 135 19.20 13.99 -15.34
C GLU A 135 18.78 14.21 -13.89
N LEU A 136 18.83 15.45 -13.42
CA LEU A 136 18.36 15.82 -12.08
C LEU A 136 16.87 15.50 -11.90
N VAL A 137 16.02 15.89 -12.85
CA VAL A 137 14.57 15.64 -12.75
C VAL A 137 14.26 14.13 -12.82
N LEU A 138 14.99 13.38 -13.65
CA LEU A 138 14.85 11.93 -13.70
C LEU A 138 15.21 11.26 -12.36
N VAL A 139 16.34 11.66 -11.76
CA VAL A 139 16.74 11.15 -10.44
C VAL A 139 15.69 11.48 -9.39
N LEU A 140 15.21 12.73 -9.35
CA LEU A 140 14.15 13.16 -8.44
C LEU A 140 12.86 12.35 -8.64
N HIS A 141 12.49 12.07 -9.89
CA HIS A 141 11.33 11.25 -10.19
C HIS A 141 11.48 9.81 -9.69
N VAL A 142 12.62 9.17 -9.93
CA VAL A 142 12.91 7.79 -9.47
C VAL A 142 12.90 7.73 -7.94
N VAL A 143 13.53 8.70 -7.27
CA VAL A 143 13.54 8.79 -5.80
C VAL A 143 12.13 8.98 -5.26
N SER A 144 11.36 9.90 -5.82
CA SER A 144 9.96 10.13 -5.43
C SER A 144 9.12 8.86 -5.61
N ALA A 145 9.21 8.20 -6.76
CA ALA A 145 8.49 6.96 -7.04
C ALA A 145 8.91 5.82 -6.09
N PHE A 146 10.19 5.73 -5.74
CA PHE A 146 10.68 4.76 -4.76
C PHE A 146 10.10 5.01 -3.36
N VAL A 147 10.08 6.28 -2.90
CA VAL A 147 9.50 6.64 -1.60
C VAL A 147 8.00 6.32 -1.57
N MET A 148 7.27 6.70 -2.62
CA MET A 148 5.82 6.48 -2.72
C MET A 148 5.45 4.99 -2.76
N SER A 149 6.24 4.18 -3.48
CA SER A 149 6.05 2.72 -3.46
C SER A 149 6.36 2.13 -2.09
N GLY A 150 7.42 2.60 -1.42
CA GLY A 150 7.74 2.21 -0.05
C GLY A 150 6.62 2.50 0.96
N VAL A 151 6.03 3.70 0.92
CA VAL A 151 4.88 4.08 1.79
C VAL A 151 3.73 3.10 1.60
N THR A 152 3.37 2.80 0.35
CA THR A 152 2.29 1.86 0.05
C THR A 152 2.63 0.45 0.54
N SER A 153 3.83 -0.04 0.27
CA SER A 153 4.29 -1.35 0.73
C SER A 153 4.27 -1.48 2.26
N VAL A 154 4.70 -0.46 2.99
CA VAL A 154 4.64 -0.44 4.46
C VAL A 154 3.20 -0.47 4.95
N THR A 155 2.30 0.37 4.43
CA THR A 155 0.89 0.36 4.86
C THR A 155 0.21 -0.99 4.63
N CYS A 156 0.36 -1.56 3.43
CA CYS A 156 -0.23 -2.86 3.11
C CYS A 156 0.42 -3.99 3.92
N GLY A 157 1.75 -3.95 4.10
CA GLY A 157 2.48 -4.94 4.88
C GLY A 157 2.06 -4.95 6.35
N LEU A 158 1.94 -3.78 6.98
CA LEU A 158 1.44 -3.65 8.36
C LEU A 158 0.02 -4.19 8.50
N MET A 159 -0.87 -3.86 7.56
CA MET A 159 -2.23 -4.39 7.54
C MET A 159 -2.25 -5.91 7.48
N VAL A 160 -1.47 -6.52 6.59
CA VAL A 160 -1.36 -7.98 6.46
C VAL A 160 -0.83 -8.60 7.75
N ILE A 161 0.22 -8.03 8.35
CA ILE A 161 0.79 -8.55 9.60
C ILE A 161 -0.24 -8.51 10.73
N PHE A 162 -0.95 -7.38 10.90
CA PHE A 162 -1.97 -7.24 11.94
C PHE A 162 -3.16 -8.19 11.74
N VAL A 163 -3.65 -8.33 10.50
CA VAL A 163 -4.72 -9.27 10.18
C VAL A 163 -4.27 -10.71 10.46
N MET A 164 -3.05 -11.08 10.05
CA MET A 164 -2.53 -12.43 10.30
C MET A 164 -2.33 -12.70 11.79
N HIS A 165 -1.88 -11.71 12.57
CA HIS A 165 -1.78 -11.83 14.03
C HIS A 165 -3.15 -12.01 14.67
N ALA A 166 -4.14 -11.17 14.33
CA ALA A 166 -5.50 -11.26 14.85
C ALA A 166 -6.15 -12.61 14.49
N CYS A 167 -5.96 -13.09 13.27
CA CYS A 167 -6.39 -14.43 12.85
C CYS A 167 -5.70 -15.55 13.65
N GLY A 168 -4.43 -15.38 14.02
CA GLY A 168 -3.71 -16.29 14.90
C GLY A 168 -4.29 -16.33 16.32
N GLN A 169 -4.52 -15.15 16.91
CA GLN A 169 -5.14 -15.02 18.24
C GLN A 169 -6.55 -15.60 18.28
N LEU A 170 -7.35 -15.38 17.23
CA LEU A 170 -8.69 -15.96 17.12
C LEU A 170 -8.65 -17.49 17.06
N LYS A 171 -7.68 -18.08 16.33
CA LYS A 171 -7.51 -19.54 16.28
C LYS A 171 -7.16 -20.11 17.65
N ILE A 172 -6.26 -19.47 18.39
CA ILE A 172 -5.88 -19.86 19.75
C ILE A 172 -7.09 -19.80 20.68
N LEU A 173 -7.86 -18.71 20.61
CA LEU A 173 -9.08 -18.58 21.39
C LEU A 173 -10.09 -19.71 21.11
N ILE A 174 -10.25 -20.11 19.85
CA ILE A 174 -11.11 -21.23 19.46
C ILE A 174 -10.60 -22.55 20.04
N ILE A 175 -9.28 -22.80 20.00
CA ILE A 175 -8.67 -23.99 20.59
C ILE A 175 -8.98 -24.07 22.09
N TRP A 176 -8.75 -22.98 22.83
CA TRP A 176 -9.03 -22.95 24.27
C TRP A 176 -10.51 -23.14 24.61
N LEU A 177 -11.42 -22.58 23.80
CA LEU A 177 -12.86 -22.79 24.03
C LEU A 177 -13.26 -24.25 23.82
N ASN A 178 -12.72 -24.89 22.79
CA ASN A 178 -13.00 -26.30 22.52
C ASN A 178 -12.46 -27.21 23.63
N ASP A 179 -11.26 -26.90 24.13
CA ASP A 179 -10.65 -27.61 25.26
C ASP A 179 -11.52 -27.50 26.52
N ILE A 180 -11.97 -26.28 26.86
CA ILE A 180 -12.89 -26.04 28.00
C ILE A 180 -14.22 -26.78 27.85
N VAL A 181 -14.78 -26.86 26.64
CA VAL A 181 -16.05 -27.56 26.38
C VAL A 181 -15.88 -29.08 26.51
N GLN A 182 -14.70 -29.61 26.19
CA GLN A 182 -14.39 -31.03 26.34
C GLN A 182 -14.02 -31.40 27.78
N ASP A 183 -13.37 -30.51 28.53
CA ASP A 183 -12.84 -30.73 29.90
C ASP A 183 -13.87 -30.48 31.02
N ASN A 184 -15.14 -30.72 30.72
CA ASN A 184 -16.29 -30.22 31.46
C ASN A 184 -16.64 -31.04 32.72
N ASP A 185 -15.70 -31.17 33.64
CA ASP A 185 -15.97 -31.56 35.04
C ASP A 185 -15.49 -30.52 36.08
N ALA A 186 -14.96 -29.35 35.71
CA ALA A 186 -14.35 -28.45 36.72
C ALA A 186 -14.63 -26.94 36.70
N ILE A 187 -15.16 -26.29 35.63
CA ILE A 187 -15.39 -24.82 35.69
C ILE A 187 -16.73 -24.40 35.06
N ASN A 188 -17.49 -23.62 35.83
CA ASN A 188 -18.87 -23.21 35.56
C ASN A 188 -18.98 -22.34 34.29
N ILE A 189 -19.34 -22.99 33.17
CA ILE A 189 -19.55 -22.47 31.80
C ILE A 189 -20.30 -21.13 31.75
N SER A 190 -21.23 -20.94 32.69
CA SER A 190 -21.98 -19.69 32.88
C SER A 190 -21.08 -18.45 33.06
N THR A 191 -19.88 -18.62 33.62
CA THR A 191 -18.93 -17.54 33.86
C THR A 191 -18.18 -17.13 32.60
N VAL A 192 -17.85 -18.10 31.74
CA VAL A 192 -17.15 -17.88 30.47
C VAL A 192 -18.11 -17.27 29.44
N GLN A 193 -19.33 -17.80 29.34
CA GLN A 193 -20.39 -17.23 28.50
C GLN A 193 -20.71 -15.78 28.89
N ARG A 194 -20.71 -15.47 30.19
CA ARG A 194 -20.91 -14.09 30.67
C ARG A 194 -19.76 -13.16 30.26
N LYS A 195 -18.50 -13.63 30.29
CA LYS A 195 -17.34 -12.83 29.86
C LYS A 195 -17.30 -12.64 28.34
N MET A 196 -17.64 -13.66 27.56
CA MET A 196 -17.79 -13.54 26.11
C MET A 196 -18.94 -12.62 25.72
N GLY A 197 -20.10 -12.75 26.37
CA GLY A 197 -21.22 -11.83 26.18
C GLY A 197 -20.82 -10.39 26.48
N PHE A 198 -20.06 -10.16 27.56
CA PHE A 198 -19.53 -8.83 27.89
C PHE A 198 -18.58 -8.29 26.82
N ILE A 199 -17.68 -9.10 26.27
CA ILE A 199 -16.74 -8.69 25.21
C ILE A 199 -17.49 -8.38 23.91
N VAL A 200 -18.47 -9.21 23.53
CA VAL A 200 -19.31 -8.98 22.35
C VAL A 200 -20.15 -7.72 22.49
N GLU A 201 -20.70 -7.47 23.68
CA GLU A 201 -21.49 -6.26 23.96
C GLU A 201 -20.62 -5.01 24.01
N HIS A 202 -19.37 -5.11 24.49
CA HIS A 202 -18.41 -4.00 24.45
C HIS A 202 -17.95 -3.70 23.02
N HIS A 203 -17.66 -4.73 22.22
CA HIS A 203 -17.37 -4.57 20.79
C HIS A 203 -18.54 -3.95 20.02
N LEU A 204 -19.78 -4.37 20.31
CA LEU A 204 -20.99 -3.79 19.70
C LEU A 204 -21.24 -2.33 20.12
N LYS A 205 -20.81 -1.94 21.33
CA LYS A 205 -20.86 -0.53 21.78
C LYS A 205 -19.77 0.35 21.19
N VAL A 206 -18.59 -0.19 20.90
CA VAL A 206 -17.50 0.54 20.23
C VAL A 206 -17.75 0.67 18.72
N ILE A 207 -18.51 -0.26 18.14
CA ILE A 207 -18.96 -0.24 16.73
C ILE A 207 -20.13 0.74 16.51
N LYS A 208 -20.74 1.28 17.57
CA LYS A 208 -21.85 2.23 17.50
C LYS A 208 -21.38 3.65 17.87
#